data_AF-J3P598-F1
#
_entry.id   AF-J3P598-F1
#
_cell.length_a   1.000
_cell.length_b   1.000
_cell.length_c   1.000
_cell.angle_alpha   90.00
_cell.angle_beta   90.00
_cell.angle_gamma   90.00
#
_symmetry.space_group_name_H-M   'P 1'
#
loop_
_entity.id
_entity.type
_entity.pdbx_description
1 polymer ?
#
loop_
_entity_poly.entity_id
_entity_poly.type
_entity_poly.pdbx_seq_one_letter_code
_entity_poly.pdbx_strand_id
1 'polypeptide(L)'
;MYRPYKPHVATRLVGLLMMALLAAPASAVNGKASFYGGNLAGGNCLLTSYTLPAGIFGTAIAGPNYESSGMCGVCLNVKGPKGSMKVMVVDSCPGCPTNQLDLFQNGFPNIGDRNAGVVPVSWDVTPCGIKEPLKVRNKDGTSRFWFAMQVFNSDKKVTALDVSTDGGRTWQPTARRDYNFFEKPGGGGGFGADAVTVRVTCAGGGTVTMQNVGMTSGATFTAAGNC
;
A
#
# COMPACT_ATOMS: atom_id res chain seq x y z
N MET A 1 3.78 36.95 67.69
CA MET A 1 4.85 36.46 66.79
C MET A 1 4.29 35.29 66.00
N TYR A 2 3.87 35.54 64.76
CA TYR A 2 3.06 34.64 63.93
C TYR A 2 3.99 33.66 63.18
N ARG A 3 3.81 32.35 63.36
CA ARG A 3 4.54 31.29 62.62
C ARG A 3 3.77 30.96 61.34
N PRO A 4 4.36 31.04 60.14
CA PRO A 4 3.66 30.71 58.91
C PRO A 4 3.57 29.19 58.70
N TYR A 5 2.39 28.75 58.25
CA TYR A 5 2.07 27.37 57.86
C TYR A 5 2.61 27.08 56.45
N LYS A 6 3.42 26.01 56.30
CA LYS A 6 3.89 25.51 54.99
C LYS A 6 2.96 24.40 54.51
N PRO A 7 2.33 24.51 53.32
CA PRO A 7 1.53 23.42 52.77
C PRO A 7 2.44 22.33 52.18
N HIS A 8 2.15 21.07 52.49
CA HIS A 8 2.78 19.91 51.86
C HIS A 8 2.11 19.63 50.51
N VAL A 9 2.85 19.78 49.42
CA VAL A 9 2.40 19.40 48.06
C VAL A 9 2.58 17.89 47.90
N ALA A 10 1.47 17.15 47.91
CA ALA A 10 1.46 15.73 47.60
C ALA A 10 1.63 15.53 46.08
N THR A 11 2.81 15.10 45.66
CA THR A 11 3.08 14.75 44.25
C THR A 11 2.47 13.38 43.97
N ARG A 12 1.35 13.33 43.25
CA ARG A 12 0.77 12.08 42.74
C ARG A 12 1.55 11.63 41.51
N LEU A 13 2.37 10.59 41.65
CA LEU A 13 2.91 9.84 40.51
C LEU A 13 1.76 9.13 39.79
N VAL A 14 1.39 9.64 38.61
CA VAL A 14 0.55 8.91 37.66
C VAL A 14 1.48 8.00 36.85
N GLY A 15 1.57 6.72 37.23
CA GLY A 15 2.28 5.73 36.43
C GLY A 15 1.53 5.48 35.13
N LEU A 16 2.13 5.82 33.98
CA LEU A 16 1.65 5.36 32.68
C LEU A 16 1.86 3.84 32.60
N LEU A 17 0.78 3.06 32.69
CA LEU A 17 0.78 1.69 32.20
C LEU A 17 0.94 1.73 30.67
N MET A 18 2.13 1.44 30.17
CA MET A 18 2.29 1.05 28.76
C MET A 18 1.66 -0.33 28.56
N MET A 19 0.40 -0.36 28.14
CA MET A 19 -0.21 -1.56 27.55
C MET A 19 0.50 -1.82 26.22
N ALA A 20 1.43 -2.78 26.21
CA ALA A 20 1.92 -3.35 24.97
C ALA A 20 0.76 -4.09 24.29
N LEU A 21 0.23 -3.55 23.18
CA LEU A 21 -0.66 -4.30 22.31
C LEU A 21 0.13 -5.47 21.71
N LEU A 22 -0.11 -6.67 22.21
CA LEU A 22 0.25 -7.91 21.52
C LEU A 22 -0.57 -7.95 20.22
N ALA A 23 0.05 -7.58 19.10
CA ALA A 23 -0.54 -7.81 17.79
C ALA A 23 -0.69 -9.33 17.60
N ALA A 24 -1.93 -9.80 17.52
CA ALA A 24 -2.19 -11.19 17.14
C ALA A 24 -1.53 -11.44 15.77
N PRO A 25 -0.87 -12.59 15.55
CA PRO A 25 -0.34 -12.92 14.24
C PRO A 25 -1.51 -12.93 13.25
N ALA A 26 -1.38 -12.22 12.14
CA ALA A 26 -2.34 -12.33 11.06
C ALA A 26 -2.41 -13.81 10.64
N SER A 27 -3.58 -14.45 10.80
CA SER A 27 -3.76 -15.83 10.38
C SER A 27 -3.47 -15.96 8.90
N ALA A 28 -2.55 -16.86 8.53
CA ALA A 28 -2.24 -17.13 7.14
C ALA A 28 -3.48 -17.62 6.39
N VAL A 29 -3.67 -17.12 5.19
CA VAL A 29 -4.75 -17.51 4.28
C VAL A 29 -4.32 -18.73 3.50
N ASN A 30 -5.09 -19.82 3.58
CA ASN A 30 -4.85 -21.01 2.78
C ASN A 30 -5.48 -20.87 1.39
N GLY A 31 -4.74 -21.31 0.37
CA GLY A 31 -5.18 -21.23 -1.02
C GLY A 31 -4.36 -22.13 -1.94
N LYS A 32 -4.34 -21.75 -3.21
CA LYS A 32 -3.52 -22.41 -4.25
C LYS A 32 -2.70 -21.35 -4.98
N ALA A 33 -1.64 -21.77 -5.64
CA ALA A 33 -0.91 -20.94 -6.57
C ALA A 33 -0.80 -21.63 -7.93
N SER A 34 -1.07 -20.89 -9.00
CA SER A 34 -0.72 -21.19 -10.39
C SER A 34 0.35 -20.21 -10.89
N PHE A 35 0.67 -20.23 -12.18
CA PHE A 35 1.52 -19.22 -12.79
C PHE A 35 1.05 -18.80 -14.18
N TYR A 36 1.44 -17.58 -14.57
CA TYR A 36 1.20 -17.01 -15.89
C TYR A 36 2.40 -16.22 -16.40
N GLY A 37 2.38 -15.88 -17.70
CA GLY A 37 3.44 -15.08 -18.35
C GLY A 37 3.44 -13.59 -17.99
N GLY A 38 2.68 -13.19 -16.96
CA GLY A 38 2.39 -11.81 -16.60
C GLY A 38 3.57 -10.86 -16.51
N ASN A 39 3.26 -9.57 -16.58
CA ASN A 39 4.21 -8.47 -16.46
C ASN A 39 3.50 -7.22 -15.89
N LEU A 40 4.27 -6.19 -15.56
CA LEU A 40 3.72 -4.95 -15.00
C LEU A 40 3.03 -4.04 -16.03
N ALA A 41 3.23 -4.28 -17.33
CA ALA A 41 2.64 -3.47 -18.38
C ALA A 41 1.14 -3.79 -18.62
N GLY A 42 0.72 -5.02 -18.33
CA GLY A 42 -0.65 -5.50 -18.57
C GLY A 42 -1.53 -5.69 -17.33
N GLY A 43 -0.97 -5.58 -16.12
CA GLY A 43 -1.72 -5.88 -14.89
C GLY A 43 -2.75 -4.81 -14.52
N ASN A 44 -3.86 -5.23 -13.90
CA ASN A 44 -4.97 -4.35 -13.50
C ASN A 44 -4.55 -3.28 -12.48
N CYS A 45 -3.43 -3.45 -11.76
CA CYS A 45 -2.89 -2.42 -10.86
C CYS A 45 -2.18 -1.27 -11.59
N LEU A 46 -2.04 -1.32 -12.91
CA LEU A 46 -1.39 -0.31 -13.76
C LEU A 46 -0.03 0.16 -13.23
N LEU A 47 0.82 -0.78 -12.80
CA LEU A 47 2.17 -0.51 -12.33
C LEU A 47 3.18 -0.39 -13.49
N THR A 48 2.74 0.15 -14.63
CA THR A 48 3.48 0.12 -15.91
C THR A 48 4.80 0.90 -15.89
N SER A 49 4.90 1.91 -15.03
CA SER A 49 6.11 2.74 -14.82
C SER A 49 6.90 2.33 -13.56
N TYR A 50 6.57 1.19 -12.95
CA TYR A 50 7.22 0.70 -11.75
C TYR A 50 8.21 -0.42 -12.08
N THR A 51 9.17 -0.64 -11.19
CA THR A 51 10.09 -1.77 -11.24
C THR A 51 10.00 -2.49 -9.90
N LEU A 52 9.72 -3.79 -9.92
CA LEU A 52 9.70 -4.58 -8.71
C LEU A 52 11.07 -4.55 -8.02
N PRO A 53 11.14 -4.31 -6.70
CA PRO A 53 12.39 -4.39 -5.97
C PRO A 53 13.01 -5.78 -6.06
N ALA A 54 14.33 -5.85 -5.96
CA ALA A 54 15.05 -7.13 -5.98
C ALA A 54 14.51 -8.07 -4.89
N GLY A 55 14.31 -9.35 -5.24
CA GLY A 55 13.78 -10.36 -4.34
C GLY A 55 12.26 -10.33 -4.12
N ILE A 56 11.53 -9.43 -4.80
CA ILE A 56 10.06 -9.40 -4.81
C ILE A 56 9.55 -9.79 -6.20
N PHE A 57 8.70 -10.80 -6.27
CA PHE A 57 8.09 -11.28 -7.52
C PHE A 57 6.67 -10.70 -7.70
N GLY A 58 6.11 -10.77 -8.91
CA GLY A 58 4.72 -10.34 -9.16
C GLY A 58 3.72 -11.47 -9.02
N THR A 59 2.49 -11.13 -8.63
CA THR A 59 1.33 -12.04 -8.67
C THR A 59 0.06 -11.29 -9.06
N ALA A 60 -0.84 -11.98 -9.77
CA ALA A 60 -2.26 -11.64 -9.73
C ALA A 60 -2.89 -12.26 -8.48
N ILE A 61 -3.85 -11.57 -7.88
CA ILE A 61 -4.65 -12.10 -6.76
C ILE A 61 -6.07 -12.39 -7.22
N ALA A 62 -6.72 -13.41 -6.69
CA ALA A 62 -8.10 -13.74 -7.05
C ALA A 62 -9.05 -12.52 -6.90
N GLY A 63 -10.02 -12.39 -7.81
CA GLY A 63 -10.98 -11.29 -7.82
C GLY A 63 -11.64 -11.00 -6.46
N PRO A 64 -12.15 -12.01 -5.73
CA PRO A 64 -12.71 -11.82 -4.39
C PRO A 64 -11.74 -11.22 -3.36
N ASN A 65 -10.44 -11.35 -3.58
CA ASN A 65 -9.37 -10.85 -2.71
C ASN A 65 -8.74 -9.55 -3.23
N TYR A 66 -9.11 -9.05 -4.42
CA TYR A 66 -8.49 -7.87 -5.03
C TYR A 66 -8.82 -6.55 -4.30
N GLU A 67 -9.95 -6.53 -3.58
CA GLU A 67 -10.44 -5.38 -2.80
C GLU A 67 -10.55 -4.08 -3.60
N SER A 68 -11.07 -4.12 -4.83
CA SER A 68 -11.16 -2.92 -5.69
C SER A 68 -9.82 -2.19 -5.81
N SER A 69 -8.75 -2.96 -6.05
CA SER A 69 -7.33 -2.54 -6.06
C SER A 69 -6.72 -2.16 -4.71
N GLY A 70 -7.45 -2.34 -3.60
CA GLY A 70 -6.92 -2.19 -2.24
C GLY A 70 -5.70 -3.07 -1.97
N MET A 71 -5.57 -4.19 -2.70
CA MET A 71 -4.40 -5.06 -2.63
C MET A 71 -3.25 -4.67 -3.57
N CYS A 72 -3.43 -3.75 -4.51
CA CYS A 72 -2.35 -3.37 -5.41
C CYS A 72 -1.14 -2.79 -4.67
N GLY A 73 0.05 -3.29 -5.02
CA GLY A 73 1.31 -2.92 -4.37
C GLY A 73 1.53 -3.57 -3.00
N VAL A 74 0.56 -4.31 -2.46
CA VAL A 74 0.71 -5.04 -1.18
C VAL A 74 1.61 -6.24 -1.38
N CYS A 75 2.54 -6.44 -0.44
CA CYS A 75 3.37 -7.63 -0.42
C CYS A 75 2.75 -8.76 0.40
N LEU A 76 2.89 -9.98 -0.12
CA LEU A 76 2.50 -11.22 0.52
C LEU A 76 3.75 -12.06 0.76
N ASN A 77 3.85 -12.68 1.93
CA ASN A 77 4.75 -13.81 2.15
C ASN A 77 3.99 -15.08 1.76
N VAL A 78 4.48 -15.80 0.74
CA VAL A 78 3.82 -16.99 0.18
C VAL A 78 4.66 -18.21 0.51
N LYS A 79 4.05 -19.21 1.16
CA LYS A 79 4.67 -20.49 1.49
C LYS A 79 4.05 -21.60 0.65
N GLY A 80 4.88 -22.36 -0.07
CA GLY A 80 4.47 -23.54 -0.81
C GLY A 80 5.36 -24.75 -0.49
N PRO A 81 5.17 -25.87 -1.21
CA PRO A 81 5.90 -27.11 -0.96
C PRO A 81 7.43 -27.02 -1.01
N LYS A 82 8.00 -26.12 -1.81
CA LYS A 82 9.46 -25.97 -1.96
C LYS A 82 10.11 -24.91 -1.07
N GLY A 83 9.31 -24.03 -0.47
CA GLY A 83 9.85 -22.91 0.29
C GLY A 83 8.88 -21.75 0.38
N SER A 84 9.44 -20.58 0.70
CA SER A 84 8.70 -19.34 0.81
C SER A 84 9.32 -18.26 -0.06
N MET A 85 8.51 -17.33 -0.54
CA MET A 85 8.98 -16.14 -1.24
C MET A 85 8.08 -14.95 -0.95
N LYS A 86 8.60 -13.75 -1.24
CA LYS A 86 7.82 -12.52 -1.20
C LYS A 86 7.30 -12.18 -2.59
N VAL A 87 6.02 -11.86 -2.68
CA VAL A 87 5.39 -11.37 -3.91
C VAL A 87 4.67 -10.06 -3.66
N MET A 88 4.55 -9.23 -4.69
CA MET A 88 3.72 -8.05 -4.72
C MET A 88 2.49 -8.34 -5.59
N VAL A 89 1.31 -7.93 -5.12
CA VAL A 89 0.09 -7.98 -5.92
C VAL A 89 0.16 -6.87 -6.96
N VAL A 90 0.17 -7.26 -8.23
CA VAL A 90 0.34 -6.36 -9.38
C VAL A 90 -0.80 -6.48 -10.39
N ASP A 91 -1.73 -7.40 -10.16
CA ASP A 91 -2.80 -7.72 -11.07
C ASP A 91 -3.99 -8.36 -10.33
N SER A 92 -5.12 -8.45 -11.02
CA SER A 92 -6.30 -9.20 -10.58
C SER A 92 -6.47 -10.43 -11.47
N CYS A 93 -6.84 -11.56 -10.87
CA CYS A 93 -7.31 -12.74 -11.59
C CYS A 93 -8.81 -12.94 -11.30
N PRO A 94 -9.71 -12.32 -12.09
CA PRO A 94 -11.16 -12.40 -11.81
C PRO A 94 -11.71 -13.82 -11.84
N GLY A 95 -11.15 -14.69 -12.69
CA GLY A 95 -11.56 -16.10 -12.82
C GLY A 95 -10.91 -17.06 -11.82
N CYS A 96 -9.97 -16.58 -11.00
CA CYS A 96 -9.32 -17.45 -10.01
C CYS A 96 -10.27 -17.74 -8.83
N PRO A 97 -10.29 -18.98 -8.32
CA PRO A 97 -10.91 -19.32 -7.04
C PRO A 97 -10.46 -18.40 -5.91
N THR A 98 -11.34 -18.17 -4.92
CA THR A 98 -11.01 -17.40 -3.72
C THR A 98 -9.70 -17.89 -3.09
N ASN A 99 -8.87 -16.93 -2.69
CA ASN A 99 -7.53 -17.10 -2.12
C ASN A 99 -6.45 -17.66 -3.05
N GLN A 100 -6.74 -17.90 -4.34
CA GLN A 100 -5.73 -18.31 -5.29
C GLN A 100 -4.83 -17.13 -5.70
N LEU A 101 -3.53 -17.42 -5.83
CA LEU A 101 -2.54 -16.56 -6.44
C LEU A 101 -2.21 -17.07 -7.84
N ASP A 102 -2.00 -16.17 -8.79
CA ASP A 102 -1.47 -16.51 -10.11
C ASP A 102 -0.13 -15.79 -10.30
N LEU A 103 0.95 -16.52 -10.03
CA LEU A 103 2.30 -15.99 -9.88
C LEU A 103 2.93 -15.69 -11.24
N PHE A 104 3.83 -14.71 -11.31
CA PHE A 104 4.73 -14.63 -12.46
C PHE A 104 5.56 -15.92 -12.57
N GLN A 105 5.79 -16.37 -13.80
CA GLN A 105 6.55 -17.60 -14.10
C GLN A 105 7.93 -17.67 -13.43
N ASN A 106 8.61 -16.53 -13.26
CA ASN A 106 9.92 -16.48 -12.62
C ASN A 106 9.88 -16.67 -11.09
N GLY A 107 8.73 -16.45 -10.44
CA GLY A 107 8.55 -16.66 -9.01
C GLY A 107 8.14 -18.08 -8.64
N PHE A 108 7.27 -18.70 -9.44
CA PHE A 108 6.66 -20.02 -9.14
C PHE A 108 7.66 -21.13 -8.71
N PRO A 109 8.84 -21.29 -9.33
CA PRO A 109 9.80 -22.33 -8.94
C PRO A 109 10.29 -22.24 -7.49
N ASN A 110 10.20 -21.07 -6.85
CA ASN A 110 10.61 -20.88 -5.46
C ASN A 110 9.63 -21.53 -4.47
N ILE A 111 8.38 -21.77 -4.89
CA ILE A 111 7.34 -22.33 -4.02
C ILE A 111 6.86 -23.71 -4.47
N GLY A 112 7.07 -24.12 -5.74
CA GLY A 112 6.49 -25.34 -6.28
C GLY A 112 7.20 -25.92 -7.51
N ASP A 113 6.79 -27.12 -7.92
CA ASP A 113 7.20 -27.71 -9.18
C ASP A 113 6.31 -27.21 -10.32
N ARG A 114 6.92 -26.62 -11.36
CA ARG A 114 6.19 -26.11 -12.53
C ARG A 114 5.36 -27.20 -13.21
N ASN A 115 5.81 -28.45 -13.18
CA ASN A 115 5.09 -29.58 -13.79
C ASN A 115 3.77 -29.89 -13.07
N ALA A 116 3.61 -29.51 -11.81
CA ALA A 116 2.35 -29.66 -11.10
C ALA A 116 1.28 -28.68 -11.60
N GLY A 117 1.67 -27.57 -12.25
CA GLY A 117 0.80 -26.50 -12.73
C GLY A 117 0.20 -25.65 -11.61
N VAL A 118 -0.38 -26.30 -10.59
CA VAL A 118 -0.99 -25.70 -9.42
C VAL A 118 -0.48 -26.39 -8.16
N VAL A 119 -0.11 -25.61 -7.14
CA VAL A 119 0.34 -26.15 -5.84
C VAL A 119 -0.46 -25.55 -4.68
N PRO A 120 -0.65 -26.28 -3.58
CA PRO A 120 -1.23 -25.70 -2.36
C PRO A 120 -0.26 -24.67 -1.77
N VAL A 121 -0.78 -23.55 -1.29
CA VAL A 121 0.02 -22.51 -0.62
C VAL A 121 -0.72 -21.95 0.59
N SER A 122 0.03 -21.30 1.47
CA SER A 122 -0.52 -20.31 2.39
C SER A 122 0.15 -18.96 2.17
N TRP A 123 -0.56 -17.88 2.45
CA TRP A 123 0.00 -16.53 2.34
C TRP A 123 -0.54 -15.58 3.40
N ASP A 124 0.27 -14.60 3.75
CA ASP A 124 -0.08 -13.53 4.69
C ASP A 124 0.40 -12.17 4.15
N VAL A 125 -0.33 -11.11 4.49
CA VAL A 125 0.10 -9.74 4.18
C VAL A 125 1.29 -9.39 5.05
N THR A 126 2.37 -8.95 4.43
CA THR A 126 3.64 -8.65 5.10
C THR A 126 4.21 -7.32 4.60
N PRO A 127 4.99 -6.58 5.42
CA PRO A 127 5.76 -5.46 4.92
C PRO A 127 6.67 -5.87 3.75
N CYS A 128 6.70 -5.05 2.70
CA CYS A 128 7.51 -5.30 1.51
C CYS A 128 9.01 -5.37 1.83
N GLY A 129 9.46 -4.68 2.88
CA GLY A 129 10.87 -4.52 3.23
C GLY A 129 11.56 -3.40 2.45
N ILE A 130 10.78 -2.52 1.82
CA ILE A 130 11.27 -1.41 0.99
C ILE A 130 11.77 -0.31 1.93
N LYS A 131 13.01 0.14 1.74
CA LYS A 131 13.64 1.17 2.59
C LYS A 131 13.72 2.52 1.89
N GLU A 132 13.69 2.49 0.57
CA GLU A 132 13.63 3.65 -0.30
C GLU A 132 12.33 4.42 -0.06
N PRO A 133 12.31 5.75 -0.26
CA PRO A 133 11.11 6.54 -0.01
C PRO A 133 9.93 6.14 -0.91
N LEU A 134 8.73 6.31 -0.37
CA LEU A 134 7.48 6.22 -1.13
C LEU A 134 7.47 7.28 -2.24
N LYS A 135 6.81 6.97 -3.35
CA LYS A 135 6.62 7.91 -4.45
C LYS A 135 5.13 8.06 -4.78
N VAL A 136 4.76 9.21 -5.32
CA VAL A 136 3.47 9.41 -5.96
C VAL A 136 3.67 9.77 -7.42
N ARG A 137 2.81 9.25 -8.29
CA ARG A 137 2.86 9.47 -9.73
C ARG A 137 1.51 9.96 -10.23
N ASN A 138 1.51 11.09 -10.92
CA ASN A 138 0.35 11.55 -11.66
C ASN A 138 0.06 10.62 -12.84
N LYS A 139 -1.22 10.31 -13.07
CA LYS A 139 -1.62 9.61 -14.28
C LYS A 139 -1.39 10.49 -15.51
N ASP A 140 -1.24 9.86 -16.67
CA ASP A 140 -1.35 10.59 -17.92
C ASP A 140 -2.72 11.26 -18.03
N GLY A 141 -2.71 12.56 -18.37
CA GLY A 141 -3.88 13.43 -18.39
C GLY A 141 -4.11 14.24 -17.11
N THR A 142 -3.35 14.00 -16.03
CA THR A 142 -3.46 14.82 -14.81
C THR A 142 -3.13 16.28 -15.07
N SER A 143 -3.96 17.15 -14.48
CA SER A 143 -3.86 18.61 -14.49
C SER A 143 -4.59 19.19 -13.28
N ARG A 144 -4.55 20.51 -13.09
CA ARG A 144 -5.40 21.19 -12.10
C ARG A 144 -6.91 20.91 -12.29
N PHE A 145 -7.34 20.56 -13.50
CA PHE A 145 -8.74 20.31 -13.86
C PHE A 145 -9.14 18.83 -13.81
N TRP A 146 -8.16 17.92 -13.77
CA TRP A 146 -8.40 16.48 -13.70
C TRP A 146 -7.32 15.79 -12.87
N PHE A 147 -7.69 15.19 -11.73
CA PHE A 147 -6.75 14.58 -10.80
C PHE A 147 -6.87 13.05 -10.82
N ALA A 148 -5.74 12.38 -11.05
CA ALA A 148 -5.57 10.96 -10.77
C ALA A 148 -4.12 10.68 -10.38
N MET A 149 -3.92 10.04 -9.22
CA MET A 149 -2.57 9.81 -8.69
C MET A 149 -2.41 8.39 -8.18
N GLN A 150 -1.27 7.79 -8.45
CA GLN A 150 -0.91 6.45 -8.01
C GLN A 150 0.20 6.53 -6.97
N VAL A 151 0.17 5.62 -6.01
CA VAL A 151 1.22 5.49 -4.99
C VAL A 151 2.13 4.32 -5.37
N PHE A 152 3.44 4.56 -5.30
CA PHE A 152 4.48 3.60 -5.57
C PHE A 152 5.37 3.40 -4.35
N ASN A 153 6.02 2.23 -4.30
CA ASN A 153 7.12 1.97 -3.38
C ASN A 153 6.75 2.09 -1.90
N SER A 154 5.49 1.84 -1.53
CA SER A 154 5.06 1.79 -0.13
C SER A 154 5.54 0.49 0.53
N ASP A 155 6.01 0.56 1.77
CA ASP A 155 6.42 -0.63 2.53
C ASP A 155 5.21 -1.44 3.00
N LYS A 156 4.10 -0.76 3.32
CA LYS A 156 2.85 -1.41 3.74
C LYS A 156 1.68 -1.04 2.84
N LYS A 157 0.57 -1.74 3.04
CA LYS A 157 -0.69 -1.49 2.32
C LYS A 157 -1.12 -0.04 2.49
N VAL A 158 -1.28 0.67 1.37
CA VAL A 158 -1.82 2.02 1.36
C VAL A 158 -3.34 1.95 1.58
N THR A 159 -3.84 2.71 2.54
CA THR A 159 -5.26 2.75 2.91
C THR A 159 -5.94 4.03 2.44
N ALA A 160 -5.22 5.15 2.31
CA ALA A 160 -5.77 6.41 1.83
C ALA A 160 -4.72 7.30 1.16
N LEU A 161 -5.19 8.20 0.30
CA LEU A 161 -4.47 9.35 -0.20
C LEU A 161 -5.40 10.56 -0.03
N ASP A 162 -4.99 11.54 0.75
CA ASP A 162 -5.71 12.80 0.91
C ASP A 162 -4.95 13.94 0.25
N VAL A 163 -5.68 14.95 -0.21
CA VAL A 163 -5.12 16.13 -0.87
C VAL A 163 -5.49 17.38 -0.08
N SER A 164 -4.54 18.31 0.01
CA SER A 164 -4.75 19.64 0.58
C SER A 164 -4.33 20.71 -0.43
N THR A 165 -5.11 21.79 -0.50
CA THR A 165 -4.87 22.96 -1.35
C THR A 165 -4.49 24.21 -0.53
N ASP A 166 -4.34 24.06 0.79
CA ASP A 166 -4.06 25.13 1.75
C ASP A 166 -2.82 24.84 2.62
N GLY A 167 -1.88 24.06 2.08
CA GLY A 167 -0.62 23.73 2.75
C GLY A 167 -0.74 22.69 3.88
N GLY A 168 -1.81 21.90 3.88
CA GLY A 168 -2.07 20.84 4.86
C GLY A 168 -2.98 21.25 6.03
N ARG A 169 -3.62 22.42 5.97
CA ARG A 169 -4.55 22.89 7.02
C ARG A 169 -5.88 22.14 6.96
N THR A 170 -6.40 21.90 5.76
CA THR A 170 -7.58 21.08 5.50
C THR A 170 -7.28 19.96 4.51
N TRP A 171 -7.96 18.82 4.67
CA TRP A 171 -7.73 17.61 3.90
C TRP A 171 -9.00 17.19 3.18
N GLN A 172 -8.88 16.98 1.87
CA GLN A 172 -9.94 16.50 0.99
C GLN A 172 -9.64 15.04 0.66
N PRO A 173 -10.58 14.11 0.94
CA PRO A 173 -10.36 12.70 0.65
C PRO A 173 -10.39 12.43 -0.85
N THR A 174 -9.69 11.37 -1.27
CA THR A 174 -9.81 10.78 -2.59
C THR A 174 -10.41 9.37 -2.50
N ALA A 175 -10.83 8.82 -3.64
CA ALA A 175 -11.30 7.45 -3.76
C ALA A 175 -10.32 6.66 -4.63
N ARG A 176 -9.89 5.49 -4.15
CA ARG A 176 -9.15 4.52 -4.96
C ARG A 176 -10.09 3.88 -5.98
N ARG A 177 -9.68 3.87 -7.25
CA ARG A 177 -10.37 3.19 -8.36
C ARG A 177 -9.84 1.78 -8.56
N ASP A 178 -10.61 0.91 -9.19
CA ASP A 178 -10.26 -0.50 -9.43
C ASP A 178 -8.95 -0.71 -10.22
N TYR A 179 -8.40 0.33 -10.83
CA TYR A 179 -7.13 0.34 -11.55
C TYR A 179 -5.98 0.99 -10.76
N ASN A 180 -6.10 1.10 -9.42
CA ASN A 180 -5.06 1.55 -8.50
C ASN A 180 -4.64 3.03 -8.62
N PHE A 181 -5.57 3.89 -9.05
CA PHE A 181 -5.39 5.35 -8.95
C PHE A 181 -6.37 5.95 -7.96
N PHE A 182 -5.91 6.98 -7.27
CA PHE A 182 -6.70 7.82 -6.39
C PHE A 182 -7.22 9.03 -7.16
N GLU A 183 -8.53 9.25 -7.08
CA GLU A 183 -9.23 10.32 -7.80
C GLU A 183 -10.19 11.05 -6.87
N LYS A 184 -10.73 12.20 -7.28
CA LYS A 184 -11.82 12.83 -6.51
C LYS A 184 -12.99 11.86 -6.35
N PRO A 185 -13.65 11.81 -5.17
CA PRO A 185 -14.85 11.00 -4.98
C PRO A 185 -15.90 11.31 -6.06
N GLY A 186 -16.62 10.29 -6.54
CA GLY A 186 -17.56 10.42 -7.66
C GLY A 186 -16.92 10.38 -9.07
N GLY A 187 -15.62 10.67 -9.18
CA GLY A 187 -14.87 10.56 -10.43
C GLY A 187 -14.83 11.88 -11.20
N GLY A 188 -13.75 12.07 -11.97
CA GLY A 188 -13.54 13.28 -12.74
C GLY A 188 -13.18 14.51 -11.91
N GLY A 189 -12.79 15.59 -12.60
CA GLY A 189 -12.43 16.87 -11.99
C GLY A 189 -11.07 16.89 -11.30
N GLY A 190 -10.63 18.08 -10.91
CA GLY A 190 -9.37 18.33 -10.26
C GLY A 190 -9.52 19.23 -9.05
N PHE A 191 -8.40 19.58 -8.42
CA PHE A 191 -8.38 20.43 -7.24
C PHE A 191 -8.26 21.92 -7.56
N GLY A 192 -8.18 22.29 -8.85
CA GLY A 192 -8.11 23.68 -9.29
C GLY A 192 -6.79 24.37 -8.96
N ALA A 193 -5.78 23.65 -8.49
CA ALA A 193 -4.46 24.16 -8.11
C ALA A 193 -3.36 23.52 -8.98
N ASP A 194 -2.29 24.28 -9.28
CA ASP A 194 -1.16 23.79 -10.07
C ASP A 194 -0.22 22.88 -9.26
N ALA A 195 -0.26 23.00 -7.93
CA ALA A 195 0.38 22.10 -6.99
C ALA A 195 -0.51 21.90 -5.74
N VAL A 196 -0.35 20.75 -5.09
CA VAL A 196 -1.10 20.37 -3.89
C VAL A 196 -0.18 19.76 -2.84
N THR A 197 -0.65 19.67 -1.61
CA THR A 197 -0.03 18.82 -0.58
C THR A 197 -0.72 17.48 -0.58
N VAL A 198 0.04 16.39 -0.59
CA VAL A 198 -0.49 15.01 -0.58
C VAL A 198 -0.14 14.36 0.76
N ARG A 199 -1.09 13.64 1.35
CA ARG A 199 -0.85 12.73 2.49
C ARG A 199 -1.25 11.33 2.10
N VAL A 200 -0.31 10.40 2.17
CA VAL A 200 -0.57 8.97 2.02
C VAL A 200 -0.65 8.35 3.41
N THR A 201 -1.66 7.53 3.64
CA THR A 201 -1.84 6.74 4.88
C THR A 201 -1.66 5.27 4.55
N CYS A 202 -0.84 4.58 5.35
CA CYS A 202 -0.61 3.15 5.23
C CYS A 202 -1.23 2.38 6.41
N ALA A 203 -1.34 1.06 6.25
CA ALA A 203 -1.84 0.16 7.28
C ALA A 203 -1.03 0.30 8.58
N GLY A 204 -1.74 0.34 9.71
CA GLY A 204 -1.17 0.69 11.02
C GLY A 204 -1.16 2.19 11.32
N GLY A 205 -1.68 3.04 10.42
CA GLY A 205 -1.89 4.48 10.66
C GLY A 205 -0.67 5.36 10.39
N GLY A 206 0.44 4.79 9.92
CA GLY A 206 1.60 5.57 9.48
C GLY A 206 1.23 6.46 8.30
N THR A 207 1.76 7.69 8.28
CA THR A 207 1.49 8.65 7.20
C THR A 207 2.77 9.25 6.64
N VAL A 208 2.71 9.58 5.35
CA VAL A 208 3.77 10.30 4.62
C VAL A 208 3.13 11.52 3.95
N THR A 209 3.69 12.70 4.20
CA THR A 209 3.18 13.96 3.63
C THR A 209 4.19 14.58 2.67
N MET A 210 3.72 15.07 1.53
CA MET A 210 4.52 15.69 0.48
C MET A 210 3.94 17.05 0.14
N GLN A 211 4.75 18.10 0.31
CA GLN A 211 4.38 19.47 -0.04
C GLN A 211 4.67 19.74 -1.52
N ASN A 212 3.95 20.68 -2.12
CA ASN A 212 4.21 21.19 -3.48
C ASN A 212 4.25 20.10 -4.57
N VAL A 213 3.38 19.09 -4.49
CA VAL A 213 3.22 18.07 -5.52
C VAL A 213 2.53 18.69 -6.73
N GLY A 214 3.25 18.87 -7.83
CA GLY A 214 2.73 19.50 -9.05
C GLY A 214 1.74 18.63 -9.81
N MET A 215 0.81 19.24 -10.53
CA MET A 215 -0.23 18.55 -11.32
C MET A 215 0.18 18.25 -12.77
N THR A 216 1.47 18.11 -13.06
CA THR A 216 1.97 17.79 -14.40
C THR A 216 1.68 16.33 -14.75
N SER A 217 1.07 16.09 -15.92
CA SER A 217 0.80 14.74 -16.46
C SER A 217 2.04 13.84 -16.42
N GLY A 218 1.89 12.63 -15.88
CA GLY A 218 2.97 11.64 -15.84
C GLY A 218 4.15 11.97 -14.94
N ALA A 219 4.11 13.07 -14.17
CA ALA A 219 5.17 13.42 -13.25
C ALA A 219 5.20 12.49 -12.03
N THR A 220 6.40 12.26 -11.48
CA THR A 220 6.61 11.46 -10.28
C THR A 220 7.35 12.27 -9.24
N PHE A 221 6.89 12.18 -8.00
CA PHE A 221 7.41 12.90 -6.85
C PHE A 221 7.85 11.89 -5.79
N THR A 222 8.97 12.15 -5.14
CA THR A 222 9.53 11.27 -4.11
C THR A 222 9.30 11.90 -2.74
N ALA A 223 8.78 11.10 -1.80
CA ALA A 223 8.58 11.54 -0.44
C ALA A 223 9.89 11.58 0.35
N ALA A 224 9.84 12.13 1.58
CA ALA A 224 10.97 12.10 2.50
C ALA A 224 11.14 10.75 3.24
N GLY A 225 10.15 9.86 3.14
CA GLY A 225 10.13 8.60 3.88
C GLY A 225 9.14 7.59 3.31
N ASN A 226 8.83 6.57 4.10
CA ASN A 226 7.97 5.48 3.71
C ASN A 226 6.97 5.15 4.83
N CYS A 227 5.87 4.50 4.43
CA CYS A 227 4.93 3.82 5.30
C CYS A 227 4.49 2.52 4.63
#